data_AF-A0A3C8C8L7-F1
#
_entry.id   AF-A0A3C8C8L7-F1
#
_cell.length_a   1.000
_cell.length_b   1.000
_cell.length_c   1.000
_cell.angle_alpha   90.00
_cell.angle_beta   90.00
_cell.angle_gamma   90.00
#
_symmetry.space_group_name_H-M   'P 1'
#
loop_
_entity.id
_entity.type
_entity.pdbx_description
1 polymer ?
#
loop_
_entity_poly.entity_id
_entity_poly.type
_entity_poly.pdbx_seq_one_letter_code
_entity_poly.pdbx_strand_id
1 'polypeptide(L)' 'EYYWGNEFDASKSNFCDSKCGLNIRAKNLSDGFPNTSPIGSFPANPFGLHDMAGNVHEWVADWF' A
#
# COMPACT_ATOMS: atom_id res chain seq x y z
N GLU A 1 -4.91 -8.08 8.79
CA GLU A 1 -4.23 -7.33 9.85
C GLU A 1 -3.20 -6.42 9.22
N TYR A 2 -3.13 -5.16 9.63
CA TYR A 2 -2.22 -4.13 9.14
C TYR A 2 -1.47 -3.50 10.31
N TYR A 3 -0.37 -2.79 10.06
CA TYR A 3 0.36 -2.10 11.14
C TYR A 3 -0.50 -1.05 11.87
N TRP A 4 -1.59 -0.59 11.23
CA TRP A 4 -2.53 0.39 11.76
C TRP A 4 -3.83 -0.22 12.32
N GLY A 5 -3.97 -1.55 12.35
CA GLY A 5 -5.12 -2.25 12.90
C GLY A 5 -5.77 -3.24 11.94
N ASN A 6 -7.03 -3.59 12.21
CA ASN A 6 -7.74 -4.65 11.49
C ASN A 6 -8.59 -4.15 10.32
N GLU A 7 -8.89 -2.87 10.28
CA GLU A 7 -9.70 -2.26 9.23
C GLU A 7 -8.82 -1.70 8.11
N PHE A 8 -9.29 -1.86 6.87
CA PHE A 8 -8.62 -1.28 5.72
C PHE A 8 -8.79 0.24 5.71
N ASP A 9 -7.70 0.96 5.41
CA ASP A 9 -7.69 2.41 5.30
C ASP A 9 -6.89 2.83 4.05
N ALA A 10 -7.59 3.37 3.07
CA ALA A 10 -7.03 3.81 1.79
C ALA A 10 -6.00 4.95 1.93
N SER A 11 -5.98 5.65 3.08
CA SER A 11 -5.03 6.73 3.35
C SER A 11 -3.68 6.26 3.90
N LYS A 12 -3.47 4.94 4.04
CA LYS A 12 -2.30 4.36 4.72
C LYS A 12 -1.32 3.61 3.82
N SER A 13 -1.69 3.38 2.56
CA SER A 13 -0.87 2.60 1.62
C SER A 13 -1.23 2.92 0.17
N ASN A 14 -0.31 2.58 -0.74
CA ASN A 14 -0.56 2.52 -2.17
C ASN A 14 -0.99 1.10 -2.57
N PHE A 15 -2.14 0.95 -3.20
CA PHE A 15 -2.75 -0.33 -3.54
C PHE A 15 -3.44 -0.26 -4.91
N CYS A 16 -3.91 -1.40 -5.41
CA CYS A 16 -4.66 -1.45 -6.65
C CYS A 16 -6.05 -0.81 -6.47
N ASP A 17 -6.13 0.49 -6.73
CA ASP A 17 -7.29 1.37 -6.52
C ASP A 17 -8.20 1.49 -7.77
N SER A 18 -9.12 2.45 -7.78
CA SER A 18 -10.02 2.72 -8.91
C SER A 18 -9.32 2.95 -10.28
N LYS A 19 -8.06 3.38 -10.30
CA LYS A 19 -7.26 3.62 -11.51
C LYS A 19 -6.48 2.39 -11.97
N CYS A 20 -6.31 1.39 -11.12
CA CYS A 20 -5.65 0.13 -11.43
C CYS A 20 -6.39 -0.63 -12.55
N GLY A 21 -5.65 -1.26 -13.47
CA GLY A 21 -6.19 -2.02 -14.60
C GLY A 21 -6.64 -3.45 -14.28
N LEU A 22 -6.42 -3.92 -13.05
CA LEU A 22 -6.71 -5.30 -12.64
C LEU A 22 -8.16 -5.46 -12.17
N ASN A 23 -8.73 -6.64 -12.39
CA ASN A 23 -10.11 -6.96 -11.97
C ASN A 23 -10.29 -7.07 -10.45
N ILE A 24 -9.19 -7.19 -9.69
CA ILE A 24 -9.16 -7.29 -8.22
C ILE A 24 -9.14 -5.92 -7.51
N ARG A 25 -9.23 -4.83 -8.28
CA ARG A 25 -9.10 -3.46 -7.76
C ARG A 25 -10.20 -3.04 -6.80
N ALA A 26 -9.85 -2.17 -5.85
CA ALA A 26 -10.82 -1.47 -5.01
C ALA A 26 -11.48 -0.30 -5.80
N LYS A 27 -12.53 -0.64 -6.56
CA LYS A 27 -13.17 0.25 -7.56
C LYS A 27 -13.64 1.62 -7.03
N ASN A 28 -13.94 1.72 -5.73
CA ASN A 28 -14.51 2.92 -5.12
C ASN A 28 -13.51 3.71 -4.27
N LEU A 29 -12.24 3.31 -4.25
CA LEU A 29 -11.20 3.94 -3.44
C LEU A 29 -10.12 4.53 -4.34
N SER A 30 -9.43 5.53 -3.83
CA SER A 30 -8.23 6.06 -4.46
C SER A 30 -7.19 6.46 -3.44
N ASP A 31 -5.96 6.11 -3.72
CA ASP A 31 -4.76 6.49 -2.96
C ASP A 31 -4.01 7.67 -3.60
N GLY A 32 -4.45 8.11 -4.78
CA GLY A 32 -3.87 9.21 -5.54
C GLY A 32 -2.76 8.80 -6.52
N PHE A 33 -2.38 7.52 -6.57
CA PHE A 33 -1.27 7.03 -7.40
C PHE A 33 -1.71 5.85 -8.28
N PRO A 34 -1.73 5.99 -9.61
CA PRO A 34 -2.17 4.90 -10.50
C PRO A 34 -1.19 3.71 -10.59
N ASN A 35 0.05 3.91 -10.14
CA ASN A 35 1.12 2.91 -10.11
C ASN A 35 1.92 3.14 -8.80
N THR A 36 3.25 3.18 -8.86
CA THR A 36 4.10 3.50 -7.70
C THR A 36 3.93 4.94 -7.20
N SER A 37 4.14 5.14 -5.91
CA SER A 37 4.18 6.44 -5.23
C SER A 37 5.61 6.78 -4.78
N PRO A 38 5.95 8.07 -4.60
CA PRO A 38 7.17 8.46 -3.90
C PRO A 38 7.24 7.83 -2.49
N ILE A 39 8.44 7.47 -2.05
CA ILE A 39 8.64 6.93 -0.70
C ILE A 39 8.15 7.95 0.35
N GLY A 40 7.43 7.48 1.36
CA GLY A 40 6.89 8.31 2.44
C GLY A 40 5.69 9.16 2.05
N SER A 41 5.01 8.83 0.94
CA SER A 41 3.72 9.45 0.59
C SER A 41 2.63 9.12 1.62
N PHE A 42 2.80 8.01 2.35
CA PHE A 42 1.90 7.54 3.40
C PHE A 42 2.59 7.61 4.78
N PRO A 43 1.81 7.67 5.88
CA PRO A 43 2.36 7.72 7.23
C PRO A 43 3.32 6.55 7.53
N ALA A 44 4.33 6.82 8.36
CA ALA A 44 5.18 5.76 8.88
C ALA A 44 4.42 4.86 9.87
N ASN A 45 4.85 3.61 9.98
CA ASN A 45 4.44 2.73 11.08
C ASN A 45 5.07 3.17 12.42
N PRO A 46 4.70 2.55 13.57
CA PRO A 46 5.27 2.91 14.87
C PRO A 46 6.79 2.78 15.02
N PHE A 47 7.46 2.09 14.08
CA PHE A 47 8.92 1.96 14.03
C PHE A 47 9.59 3.01 13.13
N GLY A 48 8.82 3.93 12.54
CA GLY A 48 9.34 4.96 11.62
C GLY A 48 9.59 4.46 10.20
N LEU A 49 9.09 3.27 9.83
CA LEU A 49 9.25 2.71 8.49
C LEU A 49 8.09 3.13 7.58
N HIS A 50 8.39 3.53 6.35
CA HIS A 50 7.42 3.89 5.32
C HIS A 50 7.24 2.77 4.31
N ASP A 51 6.06 2.74 3.66
CA ASP A 51 5.75 1.90 2.50
C ASP A 51 5.89 0.37 2.70
N MET A 52 6.03 -0.10 3.94
CA MET A 52 6.02 -1.53 4.29
C MET A 52 4.71 -2.26 3.91
N ALA A 53 3.66 -1.51 3.59
CA ALA A 53 2.39 -2.03 3.07
C ALA A 53 2.06 -1.32 1.76
N GLY A 54 2.09 -2.07 0.65
CA GLY A 54 1.75 -1.55 -0.66
C GLY A 54 2.94 -0.97 -1.42
N ASN A 55 2.66 -0.11 -2.40
CA ASN A 55 3.61 0.50 -3.34
C ASN A 55 4.34 -0.50 -4.26
N VAL A 56 5.22 -1.35 -3.72
CA VAL A 56 5.96 -2.38 -4.45
C VAL A 56 6.13 -3.64 -3.60
N HIS A 57 6.41 -4.77 -4.24
CA HIS A 57 6.89 -5.95 -3.53
C HIS A 57 8.37 -5.79 -3.20
N GLU A 58 8.72 -6.09 -1.96
CA GLU A 58 10.10 -6.04 -1.46
C GLU A 58 10.63 -7.47 -1.30
N TRP A 59 11.75 -7.76 -1.96
CA TRP A 59 12.41 -9.06 -1.85
C TRP A 59 12.93 -9.31 -0.43
N VAL A 60 12.85 -10.57 0.01
CA VAL A 60 13.44 -11.04 1.27
C VAL A 60 14.48 -12.12 0.99
N ALA A 61 15.35 -12.37 1.96
CA ALA A 61 16.44 -13.35 1.83
C ALA A 61 15.96 -14.81 2.01
N ASP A 62 14.75 -14.98 2.57
CA ASP A 62 14.11 -16.26 2.80
C ASP A 62 13.81 -16.99 1.47
N TRP A 63 13.88 -18.32 1.52
CA TRP A 63 13.42 -19.16 0.41
C TRP A 63 11.90 -19.11 0.28
N PHE A 64 11.42 -19.27 -0.95
CA PHE A 64 9.99 -19.42 -1.26
C PHE A 64 9.50 -20.84 -0.98
#